data_AF-A0A5C5VWJ8-F1
#
_entry.id   AF-A0A5C5VWJ8-F1
#
_cell.length_a   1.000
_cell.length_b   1.000
_cell.length_c   1.000
_cell.angle_alpha   90.00
_cell.angle_beta   90.00
_cell.angle_gamma   90.00
#
_symmetry.space_group_name_H-M   'P 1'
#
loop_
_entity.id
_entity.type
_entity.pdbx_description
1 polymer ?
#
loop_
_entity_poly.entity_id
_entity_poly.type
_entity_poly.pdbx_seq_one_letter_code
_entity_poly.pdbx_strand_id
1 'polypeptide(L)'
;MRRLLLVLAIPFCLASLCGGCPAGGAGDAATADQSAAADAVNDEATGGDQVSGATAGDGDDLPIWDGTVTNDGSAGDSDSGDDAGGTSDNDNTNDNSVDDGSTFTIEPDSYAEGTELTDISPHVVLSTALDDNAIAELFVVTANDDGLDRAPTGDKVFGHANVYFFNNDRRLRLDFVTPAREVSIMFAGGSFGTEETGRMEAYDSAGEKIGEYVTQPKGPGEAEQMIISSSGADIAMVLAYVATGEGSFGRMDAIVFTLDGP
;
A
#
# COMPACT_ATOMS: atom_id res chain seq x y z
N MET A 1 36.76 -12.57 -29.59
CA MET A 1 36.54 -13.79 -28.79
C MET A 1 35.09 -14.23 -29.02
N ARG A 2 34.86 -15.32 -29.76
CA ARG A 2 33.52 -15.81 -30.10
C ARG A 2 33.03 -16.72 -28.97
N ARG A 3 31.95 -16.33 -28.28
CA ARG A 3 31.29 -17.15 -27.27
C ARG A 3 30.40 -18.18 -27.97
N LEU A 4 30.68 -19.45 -27.68
CA LEU A 4 29.98 -20.64 -28.15
C LEU A 4 28.72 -20.79 -27.29
N LEU A 5 27.54 -20.66 -27.90
CA LEU A 5 26.24 -20.86 -27.24
C LEU A 5 25.94 -22.37 -27.27
N LEU A 6 26.02 -23.02 -26.10
CA LEU A 6 25.66 -24.43 -25.92
C LEU A 6 24.16 -24.51 -25.61
N VAL A 7 23.37 -24.89 -26.60
CA VAL A 7 21.93 -25.17 -26.45
C VAL A 7 21.80 -26.59 -25.88
N LEU A 8 21.41 -26.71 -24.61
CA LEU A 8 21.00 -27.99 -24.02
C LEU A 8 19.55 -28.29 -24.44
N ALA A 9 19.37 -29.34 -25.23
CA ALA A 9 18.06 -29.90 -25.52
C ALA A 9 17.59 -30.76 -24.34
N ILE A 10 16.47 -30.37 -23.72
CA ILE A 10 15.78 -31.16 -22.69
C ILE A 10 14.81 -32.13 -23.40
N PRO A 11 14.85 -33.45 -23.15
CA PRO A 11 13.92 -34.37 -23.76
C PRO A 11 12.54 -34.27 -23.09
N PHE A 12 11.54 -33.91 -23.89
CA PHE A 12 10.12 -33.98 -23.57
C PHE A 12 9.72 -35.46 -23.40
N CYS A 13 9.45 -35.88 -22.16
CA CYS A 13 8.96 -37.23 -21.87
C CYS A 13 7.45 -37.24 -21.95
N LEU A 14 6.92 -37.72 -23.09
CA LEU A 14 5.49 -37.87 -23.36
C LEU A 14 4.98 -39.14 -22.65
N ALA A 15 4.46 -39.00 -21.43
CA ALA A 15 3.78 -40.09 -20.74
C ALA A 15 2.31 -40.18 -21.21
N SER A 16 2.12 -40.99 -22.25
CA SER A 16 0.83 -41.55 -22.65
C SER A 16 0.45 -42.68 -21.70
N LEU A 17 -0.65 -42.55 -20.94
CA LEU A 17 -1.37 -43.69 -20.37
C LEU A 17 -2.87 -43.38 -20.32
N CYS A 18 -3.57 -44.05 -21.24
CA CYS A 18 -5.02 -44.19 -21.26
C CYS A 18 -5.53 -44.87 -19.98
N GLY A 19 -6.73 -44.48 -19.53
CA GLY A 19 -7.45 -45.26 -18.53
C GLY A 19 -8.79 -44.68 -18.12
N GLY A 20 -9.86 -45.08 -18.82
CA GLY A 20 -11.19 -45.21 -18.22
C GLY A 20 -12.11 -43.99 -18.30
N CYS A 21 -12.84 -43.88 -19.41
CA CYS A 21 -14.07 -43.10 -19.50
C CYS A 21 -15.26 -44.03 -19.18
N PRO A 22 -15.98 -43.86 -18.06
CA PRO A 22 -17.30 -44.44 -17.92
C PRO A 22 -18.34 -43.52 -18.54
N ALA A 23 -18.93 -43.98 -19.64
CA ALA A 23 -20.16 -43.46 -20.20
C ALA A 23 -21.32 -43.68 -19.21
N GLY A 24 -22.12 -42.64 -18.95
CA GLY A 24 -23.39 -42.81 -18.25
C GLY A 24 -24.08 -41.49 -17.92
N GLY A 25 -25.25 -41.27 -18.53
CA GLY A 25 -26.27 -40.39 -17.96
C GLY A 25 -26.60 -39.16 -18.77
N ALA A 26 -27.27 -39.34 -19.91
CA ALA A 26 -28.18 -38.32 -20.43
C ALA A 26 -29.35 -38.17 -19.45
N GLY A 27 -29.46 -37.00 -18.83
CA GLY A 27 -30.52 -36.64 -17.89
C GLY A 27 -31.05 -35.25 -18.21
N ASP A 28 -32.14 -35.26 -18.96
CA ASP A 28 -33.24 -34.30 -19.04
C ASP A 28 -33.02 -32.79 -18.93
N ALA A 29 -33.45 -32.15 -20.02
CA ALA A 29 -33.80 -30.74 -20.12
C ALA A 29 -34.84 -30.33 -19.08
N ALA A 30 -34.54 -29.27 -18.32
CA ALA A 30 -35.52 -28.48 -17.62
C ALA A 30 -35.48 -27.05 -18.17
N THR A 31 -36.36 -26.81 -19.14
CA THR A 31 -36.93 -25.51 -19.50
C THR A 31 -37.80 -24.98 -18.37
N ALA A 32 -37.52 -23.77 -17.87
CA ALA A 32 -38.40 -22.84 -17.16
C ALA A 32 -37.51 -21.69 -16.64
N ASP A 33 -37.83 -20.41 -16.65
CA ASP A 33 -39.03 -19.66 -17.01
C ASP A 33 -38.55 -18.19 -17.04
N GLN A 34 -38.68 -17.51 -18.18
CA GLN A 34 -38.53 -16.07 -18.25
C GLN A 34 -39.93 -15.47 -18.11
N SER A 35 -40.31 -15.13 -16.88
CA SER A 35 -41.51 -14.34 -16.63
C SER A 35 -41.15 -12.87 -16.34
N ALA A 36 -41.71 -12.04 -17.20
CA ALA A 36 -41.66 -10.59 -17.27
C ALA A 36 -42.06 -9.81 -15.99
N ALA A 37 -41.52 -8.59 -15.91
CA ALA A 37 -42.18 -7.29 -15.71
C ALA A 37 -43.19 -7.08 -14.55
N ALA A 38 -42.83 -6.13 -13.67
CA ALA A 38 -43.66 -5.02 -13.17
C ALA A 38 -42.67 -3.96 -12.65
N ASP A 39 -42.54 -2.73 -13.17
CA ASP A 39 -43.52 -1.65 -13.37
C ASP A 39 -44.18 -1.15 -12.08
N ALA A 40 -43.60 -0.08 -11.52
CA ALA A 40 -44.19 0.97 -10.68
C ALA A 40 -43.11 2.06 -10.52
N VAL A 41 -43.11 3.15 -11.30
CA VAL A 41 -43.96 4.37 -11.21
C VAL A 41 -43.75 5.13 -9.89
N ASN A 42 -43.21 6.34 -10.05
CA ASN A 42 -43.37 7.59 -9.30
C ASN A 42 -44.08 7.55 -7.94
N ASP A 43 -43.46 8.19 -6.94
CA ASP A 43 -44.13 9.35 -6.35
C ASP A 43 -43.14 10.48 -6.03
N GLU A 44 -43.50 11.67 -6.50
CA GLU A 44 -42.84 12.93 -6.18
C GLU A 44 -43.26 13.35 -4.77
N ALA A 45 -42.30 13.58 -3.88
CA ALA A 45 -42.54 14.38 -2.68
C ALA A 45 -41.80 15.72 -2.83
N THR A 46 -42.47 16.63 -3.51
CA THR A 46 -42.29 18.07 -3.40
C THR A 46 -42.49 18.53 -1.95
N GLY A 47 -41.62 19.44 -1.50
CA GLY A 47 -42.07 20.65 -0.82
C GLY A 47 -41.85 20.76 0.69
N GLY A 48 -41.29 21.91 1.06
CA GLY A 48 -41.30 22.49 2.40
C GLY A 48 -39.93 22.39 3.09
N ASP A 49 -39.39 23.42 3.70
CA ASP A 49 -39.89 24.75 4.00
C ASP A 49 -38.70 25.61 4.44
N GLN A 50 -38.83 26.91 4.26
CA GLN A 50 -37.87 27.93 4.59
C GLN A 50 -37.59 27.96 6.10
N VAL A 51 -36.31 28.02 6.50
CA VAL A 51 -35.94 28.70 7.75
C VAL A 51 -34.80 29.67 7.48
N SER A 52 -35.20 30.89 7.16
CA SER A 52 -34.41 32.08 7.42
C SER A 52 -34.30 32.27 8.95
N GLY A 53 -33.09 32.15 9.48
CA GLY A 53 -32.79 32.41 10.88
C GLY A 53 -31.47 33.13 11.01
N ALA A 54 -31.51 34.46 10.86
CA ALA A 54 -30.42 35.32 11.31
C ALA A 54 -30.39 35.29 12.84
N THR A 55 -29.29 34.81 13.40
CA THR A 55 -28.89 35.14 14.77
C THR A 55 -27.48 35.71 14.71
N ALA A 56 -27.42 37.03 14.87
CA ALA A 56 -26.26 37.69 15.45
C ALA A 56 -26.15 37.26 16.91
N GLY A 57 -24.95 36.85 17.31
CA GLY A 57 -24.52 36.55 18.67
C GLY A 57 -23.03 36.22 18.54
N ASP A 58 -22.19 37.23 18.62
CA ASP A 58 -21.53 37.69 19.85
C ASP A 58 -20.61 36.61 20.41
N GLY A 59 -19.31 36.93 20.31
CA GLY A 59 -18.19 36.53 21.14
C GLY A 59 -18.24 35.15 21.77
N ASP A 60 -17.29 34.30 21.36
CA ASP A 60 -16.36 33.78 22.34
C ASP A 60 -15.01 33.50 21.66
N ASP A 61 -14.02 34.18 22.23
CA ASP A 61 -12.60 34.09 21.99
C ASP A 61 -12.11 32.64 21.98
N LEU A 62 -11.37 32.27 20.93
CA LEU A 62 -10.32 31.26 21.06
C LEU A 62 -9.00 31.85 20.56
N PRO A 63 -7.94 31.79 21.37
CA PRO A 63 -6.73 32.56 21.14
C PRO A 63 -5.98 32.07 19.90
N ILE A 64 -5.70 33.04 19.02
CA ILE A 64 -4.67 32.94 17.98
C ILE A 64 -3.33 32.80 18.69
N TRP A 65 -2.73 31.62 18.61
CA TRP A 65 -1.33 31.41 18.98
C TRP A 65 -0.46 31.92 17.82
N ASP A 66 -0.21 33.24 17.81
CA ASP A 66 0.88 33.84 17.05
C ASP A 66 2.15 33.76 17.91
N GLY A 67 2.91 32.69 17.72
CA GLY A 67 4.17 32.45 18.42
C GLY A 67 5.29 33.34 17.91
N THR A 68 5.20 34.66 18.11
CA THR A 68 6.39 35.52 18.11
C THR A 68 7.00 35.52 19.50
N VAL A 69 8.11 34.78 19.65
CA VAL A 69 9.00 34.89 20.81
C VAL A 69 9.62 36.29 20.79
N THR A 70 9.07 37.22 21.57
CA THR A 70 9.78 38.43 21.97
C THR A 70 10.49 38.16 23.27
N ASN A 71 11.81 38.04 23.18
CA ASN A 71 12.72 38.13 24.31
C ASN A 71 12.64 39.57 24.86
N ASP A 72 11.77 39.81 25.84
CA ASP A 72 11.68 41.11 26.52
C ASP A 72 12.65 41.13 27.70
N GLY A 73 13.79 41.79 27.46
CA GLY A 73 14.71 42.12 28.53
C GLY A 73 14.00 42.93 29.60
N SER A 74 13.75 42.30 30.76
CA SER A 74 13.55 43.01 32.00
C SER A 74 14.79 42.86 32.87
N ALA A 75 15.44 43.99 33.06
CA ALA A 75 16.58 44.17 33.92
C ALA A 75 16.15 44.07 35.40
N GLY A 76 17.00 43.41 36.18
CA GLY A 76 17.14 43.68 37.60
C GLY A 76 16.46 42.66 38.51
N ASP A 77 17.23 41.67 38.95
CA ASP A 77 17.55 41.69 40.37
C ASP A 77 19.00 41.27 40.60
N SER A 78 19.64 42.00 41.50
CA SER A 78 21.03 41.81 41.90
C SER A 78 21.00 41.10 43.25
N ASP A 79 21.48 39.86 43.30
CA ASP A 79 22.14 39.40 44.52
C ASP A 79 23.49 38.78 44.18
N SER A 80 24.44 39.19 44.98
CA SER A 80 25.87 39.12 44.80
C SER A 80 26.42 38.41 46.01
N GLY A 81 26.98 37.21 45.80
CA GLY A 81 27.72 36.55 46.86
C GLY A 81 27.82 35.05 46.66
N ASP A 82 29.03 34.64 46.27
CA ASP A 82 29.65 33.37 46.67
C ASP A 82 28.98 32.07 46.21
N ASP A 83 29.39 31.55 45.05
CA ASP A 83 30.22 30.34 45.11
C ASP A 83 31.03 30.15 43.82
N ALA A 84 32.32 29.92 44.01
CA ALA A 84 33.24 29.52 42.97
C ALA A 84 33.31 28.00 42.99
N GLY A 85 32.52 27.32 42.15
CA GLY A 85 32.73 25.89 41.92
C GLY A 85 31.50 25.12 41.50
N GLY A 86 31.38 24.91 40.19
CA GLY A 86 30.47 23.91 39.63
C GLY A 86 29.15 24.49 39.16
N THR A 87 29.17 25.18 38.02
CA THR A 87 28.00 25.18 37.15
C THR A 87 27.78 23.73 36.74
N SER A 88 26.94 23.04 37.49
CA SER A 88 26.21 21.90 36.96
C SER A 88 25.32 22.48 35.87
N ASP A 89 25.91 22.69 34.70
CA ASP A 89 25.19 22.70 33.44
C ASP A 89 24.60 21.30 33.33
N ASN A 90 23.47 21.13 34.02
CA ASN A 90 22.50 20.10 33.71
C ASN A 90 21.81 20.57 32.42
N ASP A 91 22.61 20.82 31.39
CA ASP A 91 22.24 20.69 30.00
C ASP A 91 22.06 19.19 29.74
N ASN A 92 21.11 18.64 30.46
CA ASN A 92 20.35 17.46 30.11
C ASN A 92 19.41 17.91 28.99
N THR A 93 19.96 18.52 27.92
CA THR A 93 19.57 18.20 26.56
C THR A 93 19.90 16.73 26.38
N ASN A 94 19.08 15.92 27.01
CA ASN A 94 18.62 14.68 26.40
C ASN A 94 17.78 15.14 25.22
N ASP A 95 18.45 15.78 24.25
CA ASP A 95 18.09 15.77 22.86
C ASP A 95 18.28 14.31 22.42
N ASN A 96 17.40 13.50 23.00
CA ASN A 96 16.96 12.24 22.48
C ASN A 96 16.05 12.61 21.31
N SER A 97 16.55 13.43 20.36
CA SER A 97 16.15 13.35 18.98
C SER A 97 16.54 11.94 18.58
N VAL A 98 15.63 11.03 18.93
CA VAL A 98 15.49 9.77 18.25
C VAL A 98 15.54 10.18 16.79
N ASP A 99 16.55 9.68 16.08
CA ASP A 99 16.60 9.83 14.64
C ASP A 99 15.33 9.16 14.12
N ASP A 100 14.30 9.99 13.93
CA ASP A 100 12.97 9.54 13.52
C ASP A 100 12.98 9.10 12.05
N GLY A 101 14.15 9.04 11.41
CA GLY A 101 14.34 8.57 10.05
C GLY A 101 13.73 9.53 9.03
N SER A 102 13.93 9.22 7.76
CA SER A 102 13.27 9.93 6.65
C SER A 102 12.14 9.08 6.10
N THR A 103 10.91 9.60 6.13
CA THR A 103 9.73 8.92 5.60
C THR A 103 9.40 9.41 4.19
N PHE A 104 9.10 8.47 3.31
CA PHE A 104 8.78 8.70 1.90
C PHE A 104 7.44 8.04 1.56
N THR A 105 6.70 8.65 0.62
CA THR A 105 5.40 8.16 0.15
C THR A 105 5.39 8.08 -1.37
N ILE A 106 4.88 6.96 -1.91
CA ILE A 106 4.55 6.80 -3.33
C ILE A 106 3.05 6.52 -3.40
N GLU A 107 2.34 7.48 -4.00
CA GLU A 107 0.87 7.51 -4.07
C GLU A 107 0.43 7.54 -5.54
N PRO A 108 -0.09 6.43 -6.11
CA PRO A 108 -0.63 6.35 -7.47
C PRO A 108 -1.58 7.49 -7.84
N ASP A 109 -2.41 7.96 -6.91
CA ASP A 109 -3.34 9.08 -7.15
C ASP A 109 -2.66 10.41 -7.48
N SER A 110 -1.37 10.55 -7.12
CA SER A 110 -0.57 11.75 -7.41
C SER A 110 -0.08 11.80 -8.86
N TYR A 111 -0.37 10.78 -9.67
CA TYR A 111 0.10 10.64 -11.04
C TYR A 111 -1.05 10.50 -12.04
N ALA A 112 -0.80 10.88 -13.30
CA ALA A 112 -1.75 10.65 -14.37
C ALA A 112 -1.89 9.15 -14.65
N GLU A 113 -3.07 8.74 -15.16
CA GLU A 113 -3.32 7.35 -15.57
C GLU A 113 -2.24 6.82 -16.52
N GLY A 114 -1.74 5.62 -16.24
CA GLY A 114 -0.71 4.94 -17.02
C GLY A 114 0.71 5.49 -16.84
N THR A 115 0.92 6.41 -15.90
CA THR A 115 2.29 6.89 -15.57
C THR A 115 3.11 5.71 -15.05
N GLU A 116 4.31 5.52 -15.60
CA GLU A 116 5.26 4.52 -15.13
C GLU A 116 5.82 4.93 -13.76
N LEU A 117 5.75 4.00 -12.80
CA LEU A 117 6.15 4.20 -11.41
C LEU A 117 7.41 3.42 -11.00
N THR A 118 8.10 2.77 -11.95
CA THR A 118 9.29 1.93 -11.70
C THR A 118 10.41 2.69 -10.97
N ASP A 119 10.73 3.91 -11.40
CA ASP A 119 11.92 4.68 -10.95
C ASP A 119 11.56 6.10 -10.45
N ILE A 120 10.40 6.31 -9.82
CA ILE A 120 9.97 7.66 -9.39
C ILE A 120 10.82 8.19 -8.25
N SER A 121 11.30 7.28 -7.38
CA SER A 121 12.04 7.59 -6.17
C SER A 121 13.51 7.17 -6.32
N PRO A 122 14.47 7.99 -5.88
CA PRO A 122 15.88 7.58 -5.86
C PRO A 122 16.18 6.56 -4.74
N HIS A 123 15.20 6.21 -3.91
CA HIS A 123 15.39 5.35 -2.73
C HIS A 123 14.83 3.94 -2.90
N VAL A 124 13.91 3.74 -3.85
CA VAL A 124 13.25 2.46 -4.09
C VAL A 124 12.92 2.31 -5.57
N VAL A 125 13.14 1.10 -6.09
CA VAL A 125 12.71 0.69 -7.43
C VAL A 125 11.48 -0.19 -7.29
N LEU A 126 10.41 0.14 -8.00
CA LEU A 126 9.20 -0.67 -8.06
C LEU A 126 9.26 -1.60 -9.26
N SER A 127 8.91 -2.87 -9.09
CA SER A 127 8.88 -3.83 -10.18
C SER A 127 7.75 -4.83 -10.03
N THR A 128 7.36 -5.47 -11.13
CA THR A 128 6.49 -6.64 -11.08
C THR A 128 7.35 -7.90 -11.04
N ALA A 129 7.18 -8.73 -10.02
CA ALA A 129 7.88 -10.00 -9.88
C ALA A 129 6.95 -11.19 -10.21
N LEU A 130 7.53 -12.26 -10.72
CA LEU A 130 6.87 -13.55 -10.94
C LEU A 130 6.81 -14.37 -9.65
N ASP A 131 6.19 -15.55 -9.71
CA ASP A 131 6.03 -16.46 -8.57
C ASP A 131 7.36 -17.02 -8.04
N ASP A 132 8.39 -17.07 -8.90
CA ASP A 132 9.78 -17.41 -8.59
C ASP A 132 10.65 -16.19 -8.19
N ASN A 133 10.02 -15.03 -7.98
CA ASN A 133 10.63 -13.74 -7.67
C ASN A 133 11.51 -13.15 -8.79
N ALA A 134 11.52 -13.72 -10.00
CA ALA A 134 12.18 -13.09 -11.13
C ALA A 134 11.44 -11.82 -11.55
N ILE A 135 12.18 -10.78 -11.95
CA ILE A 135 11.59 -9.54 -12.46
C ILE A 135 10.95 -9.80 -13.82
N ALA A 136 9.71 -9.38 -13.97
CA ALA A 136 8.96 -9.47 -15.21
C ALA A 136 9.14 -8.15 -16.00
N GLU A 137 10.26 -8.01 -16.72
CA GLU A 137 10.69 -6.76 -17.40
C GLU A 137 9.64 -6.10 -18.33
N LEU A 138 8.69 -6.88 -18.86
CA LEU A 138 7.62 -6.38 -19.74
C LEU A 138 6.43 -5.78 -18.98
N PHE A 139 6.35 -5.98 -17.66
CA PHE A 139 5.26 -5.54 -16.80
C PHE A 139 5.76 -4.43 -15.87
N VAL A 140 5.96 -3.24 -16.45
CA VAL A 140 6.29 -2.04 -15.68
C VAL A 140 5.16 -1.70 -14.71
N VAL A 141 5.51 -1.19 -13.53
CA VAL A 141 4.53 -0.74 -12.54
C VAL A 141 3.99 0.61 -12.99
N THR A 142 2.67 0.78 -13.00
CA THR A 142 1.99 2.00 -13.44
C THR A 142 0.94 2.45 -12.44
N ALA A 143 0.62 3.75 -12.44
CA ALA A 143 -0.58 4.27 -11.78
C ALA A 143 -1.80 3.91 -12.62
N ASN A 144 -2.77 3.20 -12.05
CA ASN A 144 -3.97 2.75 -12.76
C ASN A 144 -5.24 3.06 -12.00
N ASP A 145 -6.21 3.65 -12.68
CA ASP A 145 -7.60 3.83 -12.26
C ASP A 145 -8.21 2.44 -12.06
N ASP A 146 -8.69 2.17 -10.84
CA ASP A 146 -9.31 0.88 -10.52
C ASP A 146 -10.66 0.72 -11.25
N GLY A 147 -11.33 1.84 -11.62
CA GLY A 147 -12.57 1.86 -12.39
C GLY A 147 -13.76 1.15 -11.74
N LEU A 148 -13.60 0.67 -10.51
CA LEU A 148 -14.55 -0.14 -9.76
C LEU A 148 -14.77 0.38 -8.32
N ASP A 149 -14.22 1.55 -8.00
CA ASP A 149 -14.27 2.21 -6.70
C ASP A 149 -13.79 1.31 -5.53
N ARG A 150 -12.72 0.53 -5.76
CA ARG A 150 -12.10 -0.38 -4.78
C ARG A 150 -10.66 -0.04 -4.46
N ALA A 151 -10.18 1.09 -4.97
CA ALA A 151 -8.88 1.61 -4.56
C ALA A 151 -8.88 1.81 -3.03
N PRO A 152 -7.86 1.31 -2.31
CA PRO A 152 -7.74 1.51 -0.88
C PRO A 152 -7.69 2.99 -0.50
N THR A 153 -7.07 3.82 -1.34
CA THR A 153 -7.07 5.28 -1.26
C THR A 153 -7.45 5.87 -2.62
N GLY A 154 -8.19 6.98 -2.60
CA GLY A 154 -8.66 7.68 -3.81
C GLY A 154 -9.27 6.79 -4.88
N ASP A 155 -8.78 6.88 -6.11
CA ASP A 155 -9.35 6.22 -7.30
C ASP A 155 -8.33 5.34 -8.05
N LYS A 156 -7.03 5.41 -7.70
CA LYS A 156 -5.95 4.70 -8.40
C LYS A 156 -5.26 3.71 -7.51
N VAL A 157 -4.62 2.73 -8.14
CA VAL A 157 -3.82 1.70 -7.50
C VAL A 157 -2.53 1.49 -8.28
N PHE A 158 -1.59 0.79 -7.67
CA PHE A 158 -0.49 0.22 -8.43
C PHE A 158 -1.03 -0.85 -9.38
N GLY A 159 -0.57 -0.82 -10.63
CA GLY A 159 -0.93 -1.79 -11.65
C GLY A 159 0.23 -2.13 -12.56
N HIS A 160 -0.03 -2.98 -13.55
CA HIS A 160 0.91 -3.30 -14.61
C HIS A 160 0.18 -3.68 -15.89
N ALA A 161 0.63 -3.21 -17.05
CA ALA A 161 0.01 -3.56 -18.34
C ALA A 161 -1.54 -3.39 -18.36
N ASN A 162 -2.05 -2.32 -17.74
CA ASN A 162 -3.48 -2.04 -17.58
C ASN A 162 -4.25 -3.11 -16.76
N VAL A 163 -3.54 -3.76 -15.83
CA VAL A 163 -4.07 -4.67 -14.81
C VAL A 163 -3.85 -4.00 -13.46
N TYR A 164 -4.93 -3.75 -12.73
CA TYR A 164 -4.95 -2.98 -11.48
C TYR A 164 -4.99 -3.87 -10.22
N PHE A 165 -4.36 -5.04 -10.30
CA PHE A 165 -4.28 -5.97 -9.18
C PHE A 165 -2.99 -6.80 -9.23
N PHE A 166 -2.61 -7.33 -8.06
CA PHE A 166 -1.50 -8.26 -7.89
C PHE A 166 -1.99 -9.58 -7.29
N ASN A 167 -1.31 -10.67 -7.63
CA ASN A 167 -1.60 -12.02 -7.18
C ASN A 167 -0.32 -12.87 -7.12
N ASN A 168 -0.44 -14.18 -6.92
CA ASN A 168 0.74 -15.04 -6.77
C ASN A 168 1.63 -15.08 -8.03
N ASP A 169 1.04 -14.92 -9.22
CA ASP A 169 1.75 -14.97 -10.50
C ASP A 169 2.40 -13.64 -10.87
N ARG A 170 1.90 -12.54 -10.28
CA ARG A 170 2.38 -11.16 -10.48
C ARG A 170 2.33 -10.43 -9.15
N ARG A 171 3.50 -10.23 -8.55
CA ARG A 171 3.69 -9.62 -7.24
C ARG A 171 4.25 -8.22 -7.40
N LEU A 172 3.80 -7.29 -6.57
CA LEU A 172 4.43 -5.97 -6.47
C LEU A 172 5.72 -6.12 -5.67
N ARG A 173 6.85 -5.73 -6.24
CA ARG A 173 8.17 -5.81 -5.61
C ARG A 173 8.76 -4.42 -5.42
N LEU A 174 9.30 -4.18 -4.24
CA LEU A 174 10.02 -2.97 -3.88
C LEU A 174 11.47 -3.38 -3.59
N ASP A 175 12.42 -2.82 -4.32
CA ASP A 175 13.86 -2.98 -4.09
C ASP A 175 14.44 -1.68 -3.56
N PHE A 176 14.87 -1.66 -2.30
CA PHE A 176 15.39 -0.46 -1.64
C PHE A 176 16.88 -0.26 -1.93
N VAL A 177 17.26 0.97 -2.28
CA VAL A 177 18.66 1.35 -2.54
C VAL A 177 19.45 1.38 -1.23
N THR A 178 18.84 1.94 -0.18
CA THR A 178 19.29 1.83 1.21
C THR A 178 18.20 1.06 1.96
N PRO A 179 18.54 0.02 2.76
CA PRO A 179 17.54 -0.74 3.49
C PRO A 179 16.57 0.15 4.28
N ALA A 180 15.29 -0.17 4.22
CA ALA A 180 14.26 0.49 5.01
C ALA A 180 14.19 -0.14 6.41
N ARG A 181 13.75 0.65 7.38
CA ARG A 181 13.41 0.14 8.73
C ARG A 181 11.93 -0.17 8.86
N GLU A 182 11.09 0.49 8.08
CA GLU A 182 9.64 0.28 8.06
C GLU A 182 9.10 0.46 6.65
N VAL A 183 8.17 -0.40 6.28
CA VAL A 183 7.41 -0.31 5.02
C VAL A 183 5.95 -0.60 5.33
N SER A 184 5.06 0.20 4.75
CA SER A 184 3.63 -0.03 4.76
C SER A 184 3.02 0.13 3.38
N ILE A 185 1.96 -0.64 3.13
CA ILE A 185 1.18 -0.65 1.88
C ILE A 185 -0.28 -0.79 2.25
N MET A 186 -1.16 -0.02 1.62
CA MET A 186 -2.59 -0.22 1.71
C MET A 186 -3.02 -1.35 0.78
N PHE A 187 -3.70 -2.34 1.34
CA PHE A 187 -4.29 -3.45 0.61
C PHE A 187 -5.81 -3.33 0.59
N ALA A 188 -6.46 -3.67 -0.51
CA ALA A 188 -7.90 -3.93 -0.52
C ALA A 188 -8.26 -5.18 -1.33
N GLY A 189 -9.33 -5.85 -0.89
CA GLY A 189 -10.01 -6.84 -1.71
C GLY A 189 -10.70 -6.18 -2.90
N GLY A 190 -10.93 -6.93 -3.96
CA GLY A 190 -11.71 -6.39 -5.06
C GLY A 190 -12.20 -7.38 -6.10
N SER A 191 -12.35 -8.66 -5.78
CA SER A 191 -13.26 -9.49 -6.56
C SER A 191 -14.70 -9.21 -6.18
N PHE A 192 -15.62 -9.36 -7.15
CA PHE A 192 -17.04 -9.39 -6.81
C PHE A 192 -17.40 -10.73 -6.16
N GLY A 193 -17.74 -10.70 -4.87
CA GLY A 193 -18.32 -11.86 -4.18
C GLY A 193 -17.32 -12.93 -3.72
N THR A 194 -16.02 -12.64 -3.77
CA THR A 194 -14.99 -13.41 -3.04
C THR A 194 -14.19 -12.45 -2.17
N GLU A 195 -13.61 -12.99 -1.11
CA GLU A 195 -12.69 -12.25 -0.25
C GLU A 195 -11.25 -12.52 -0.70
N GLU A 196 -10.39 -11.51 -0.59
CA GLU A 196 -8.95 -11.63 -0.83
C GLU A 196 -8.16 -11.53 0.47
N THR A 197 -7.06 -12.28 0.57
CA THR A 197 -6.08 -12.11 1.66
C THR A 197 -4.79 -11.52 1.09
N GLY A 198 -4.43 -10.32 1.55
CA GLY A 198 -3.20 -9.66 1.19
C GLY A 198 -2.02 -10.23 1.97
N ARG A 199 -0.87 -10.34 1.31
CA ARG A 199 0.40 -10.73 1.91
C ARG A 199 1.46 -9.71 1.59
N MET A 200 2.27 -9.39 2.59
CA MET A 200 3.49 -8.61 2.45
C MET A 200 4.63 -9.41 3.07
N GLU A 201 5.71 -9.62 2.33
CA GLU A 201 6.91 -10.31 2.81
C GLU A 201 8.11 -9.38 2.67
N ALA A 202 8.92 -9.28 3.73
CA ALA A 202 10.12 -8.46 3.76
C ALA A 202 11.38 -9.33 3.85
N TYR A 203 12.41 -8.95 3.11
CA TYR A 203 13.67 -9.67 3.01
C TYR A 203 14.86 -8.74 3.23
N ASP A 204 15.93 -9.31 3.78
CA ASP A 204 17.21 -8.62 3.91
C ASP A 204 18.03 -8.64 2.61
N SER A 205 19.21 -8.03 2.66
CA SER A 205 20.14 -7.96 1.52
C SER A 205 20.74 -9.33 1.12
N ALA A 206 20.67 -10.33 1.99
CA ALA A 206 21.05 -11.71 1.69
C ALA A 206 19.91 -12.52 1.05
N GLY A 207 18.70 -11.94 1.00
CA GLY A 207 17.49 -12.60 0.51
C GLY A 207 16.82 -13.48 1.57
N GLU A 208 17.17 -13.34 2.85
CA GLU A 208 16.51 -14.04 3.95
C GLU A 208 15.23 -13.30 4.34
N LYS A 209 14.13 -14.05 4.57
CA LYS A 209 12.86 -13.45 5.00
C LYS A 209 12.96 -13.00 6.46
N ILE A 210 12.76 -11.71 6.70
CA ILE A 210 12.84 -11.08 8.04
C ILE A 210 11.47 -10.71 8.60
N GLY A 211 10.44 -10.64 7.76
CA GLY A 211 9.09 -10.31 8.20
C GLY A 211 8.01 -10.78 7.22
N GLU A 212 6.81 -10.99 7.73
CA GLU A 212 5.62 -11.28 6.95
C GLU A 212 4.40 -10.64 7.64
N TYR A 213 3.52 -10.04 6.83
CA TYR A 213 2.21 -9.59 7.22
C TYR A 213 1.17 -10.29 6.35
N VAL A 214 0.08 -10.76 6.96
CA VAL A 214 -1.04 -11.37 6.27
C VAL A 214 -2.31 -10.70 6.77
N THR A 215 -3.12 -10.15 5.87
CA THR A 215 -4.36 -9.47 6.26
C THR A 215 -5.40 -10.48 6.75
N GLN A 216 -6.49 -9.99 7.35
CA GLN A 216 -7.73 -10.78 7.33
C GLN A 216 -8.30 -10.83 5.91
N PRO A 217 -9.18 -11.80 5.57
CA PRO A 217 -9.93 -11.76 4.31
C PRO A 217 -10.66 -10.41 4.15
N LYS A 218 -10.58 -9.83 2.96
CA LYS A 218 -11.18 -8.54 2.61
C LYS A 218 -12.19 -8.71 1.50
N GLY A 219 -13.40 -8.25 1.75
CA GLY A 219 -14.39 -8.07 0.69
C GLY A 219 -13.99 -6.96 -0.29
N PRO A 220 -14.73 -6.81 -1.39
CA PRO A 220 -14.46 -5.77 -2.37
C PRO A 220 -14.52 -4.36 -1.77
N GLY A 221 -13.42 -3.61 -1.90
CA GLY A 221 -13.25 -2.25 -1.36
C GLY A 221 -12.93 -2.18 0.13
N GLU A 222 -12.91 -3.32 0.84
CA GLU A 222 -12.46 -3.34 2.23
C GLU A 222 -10.94 -3.27 2.27
N ALA A 223 -10.41 -2.25 2.96
CA ALA A 223 -8.99 -1.98 3.01
C ALA A 223 -8.34 -2.35 4.36
N GLU A 224 -7.04 -2.63 4.34
CA GLU A 224 -6.19 -2.80 5.51
C GLU A 224 -4.77 -2.33 5.21
N GLN A 225 -4.15 -1.64 6.17
CA GLN A 225 -2.74 -1.26 6.07
C GLN A 225 -1.87 -2.44 6.52
N MET A 226 -1.06 -2.97 5.60
CA MET A 226 -0.01 -3.92 5.91
C MET A 226 1.24 -3.15 6.35
N ILE A 227 1.83 -3.48 7.50
CA ILE A 227 3.02 -2.81 8.02
C ILE A 227 4.04 -3.87 8.44
N ILE A 228 5.29 -3.73 7.99
CA ILE A 228 6.43 -4.48 8.50
C ILE A 228 7.48 -3.48 8.96
N SER A 229 7.94 -3.65 10.21
CA SER A 229 9.06 -2.92 10.78
C SER A 229 10.18 -3.88 11.20
N SER A 230 11.42 -3.40 11.14
CA SER A 230 12.60 -4.08 11.61
C SER A 230 13.29 -3.24 12.69
N SER A 231 13.89 -3.90 13.68
CA SER A 231 14.63 -3.23 14.76
C SER A 231 15.97 -2.61 14.30
N GLY A 232 16.40 -2.92 13.08
CA GLY A 232 17.46 -2.24 12.33
C GLY A 232 17.01 -2.03 10.88
N ALA A 233 17.55 -1.04 10.17
CA ALA A 233 17.31 -0.87 8.73
C ALA A 233 17.88 -2.07 7.94
N ASP A 234 17.08 -3.14 7.88
CA ASP A 234 17.46 -4.41 7.28
C ASP A 234 16.56 -4.77 6.09
N ILE A 235 15.47 -4.04 5.85
CA ILE A 235 14.50 -4.35 4.77
C ILE A 235 15.09 -3.89 3.43
N ALA A 236 15.72 -4.80 2.70
CA ALA A 236 16.27 -4.53 1.37
C ALA A 236 15.25 -4.77 0.25
N MET A 237 14.29 -5.67 0.47
CA MET A 237 13.27 -6.01 -0.52
C MET A 237 11.91 -6.28 0.16
N VAL A 238 10.83 -5.86 -0.48
CA VAL A 238 9.45 -6.23 -0.10
C VAL A 238 8.71 -6.81 -1.29
N LEU A 239 7.89 -7.85 -1.04
CA LEU A 239 6.92 -8.40 -1.98
C LEU A 239 5.51 -8.21 -1.42
N ALA A 240 4.57 -7.73 -2.22
CA ALA A 240 3.16 -7.61 -1.87
C ALA A 240 2.27 -8.27 -2.93
N TYR A 241 1.38 -9.18 -2.50
CA TYR A 241 0.56 -9.98 -3.41
C TYR A 241 -0.61 -10.67 -2.69
N VAL A 242 -1.44 -11.41 -3.45
CA VAL A 242 -2.44 -12.36 -2.94
C VAL A 242 -1.96 -13.78 -3.24
N ALA A 243 -1.85 -14.66 -2.23
CA ALA A 243 -1.35 -16.01 -2.46
C ALA A 243 -2.35 -16.93 -3.16
N THR A 244 -1.84 -18.05 -3.71
CA THR A 244 -2.66 -19.04 -4.41
C THR A 244 -3.75 -19.59 -3.49
N GLY A 245 -5.00 -19.49 -3.93
CA GLY A 245 -6.17 -19.97 -3.18
C GLY A 245 -6.76 -18.95 -2.20
N GLU A 246 -6.18 -17.75 -2.11
CA GLU A 246 -6.62 -16.68 -1.20
C GLU A 246 -7.22 -15.48 -1.96
N GLY A 247 -7.70 -15.72 -3.18
CA GLY A 247 -8.21 -14.71 -4.10
C GLY A 247 -7.27 -14.49 -5.30
N SER A 248 -7.56 -13.47 -6.12
CA SER A 248 -6.75 -13.20 -7.33
C SER A 248 -6.67 -11.73 -7.74
N PHE A 249 -7.40 -10.85 -7.05
CA PHE A 249 -7.59 -9.47 -7.49
C PHE A 249 -7.30 -8.49 -6.34
N GLY A 250 -6.18 -8.66 -5.65
CA GLY A 250 -5.80 -7.73 -4.57
C GLY A 250 -5.34 -6.38 -5.12
N ARG A 251 -5.86 -5.28 -4.57
CA ARG A 251 -5.41 -3.92 -4.87
C ARG A 251 -4.31 -3.54 -3.90
N MET A 252 -3.28 -2.89 -4.42
CA MET A 252 -2.17 -2.36 -3.64
C MET A 252 -2.08 -0.87 -3.91
N ASP A 253 -1.88 -0.10 -2.85
CA ASP A 253 -1.89 1.36 -2.92
C ASP A 253 -1.08 1.99 -1.79
N ALA A 254 -0.83 3.30 -1.86
CA ALA A 254 -0.18 4.12 -0.83
C ALA A 254 1.04 3.45 -0.16
N ILE A 255 2.15 3.33 -0.89
CA ILE A 255 3.42 2.85 -0.31
C ILE A 255 3.99 3.96 0.58
N VAL A 256 4.25 3.64 1.85
CA VAL A 256 5.01 4.50 2.76
C VAL A 256 6.18 3.72 3.32
N PHE A 257 7.39 4.29 3.31
CA PHE A 257 8.55 3.65 3.91
C PHE A 257 9.43 4.65 4.64
N THR A 258 10.14 4.16 5.64
CA THR A 258 11.09 4.97 6.43
C THR A 258 12.48 4.38 6.32
N LEU A 259 13.46 5.23 6.01
CA LEU A 259 14.89 4.92 6.02
C LEU A 259 15.53 5.44 7.30
N ASP A 260 16.59 4.79 7.77
CA ASP A 260 17.45 5.40 8.79
C ASP A 260 18.13 6.66 8.22
N GLY A 261 18.36 7.65 9.08
CA GLY A 261 19.08 8.86 8.69
C GLY A 261 20.50 8.55 8.19
N PRO A 262 21.09 9.44 7.36
CA PRO A 262 22.45 9.28 6.86
C PRO A 262 23.53 9.30 7.97
#